data_AF-A0A3M1F7X0-F1
#
_entry.id   AF-A0A3M1F7X0-F1
#
_cell.length_a   1.000
_cell.length_b   1.000
_cell.length_c   1.000
_cell.angle_alpha   90.00
_cell.angle_beta   90.00
_cell.angle_gamma   90.00
#
_symmetry.space_group_name_H-M   'P 1'
#
loop_
_entity.id
_entity.type
_entity.pdbx_description
1 polymer ?
#
loop_
_entity_poly.entity_id
_entity_poly.type
_entity_poly.pdbx_seq_one_letter_code
_entity_poly.pdbx_strand_id
1 'polypeptide(L)'
;MMRRLLPLAILLAATTVLVLAVDGFLRQVIVEPLLYVGWVIGVVITSLPQAVFWGLFLLLALVLALRSLSRGKPPPPLPRPAREEFHGPVVTWLHLLERGKSRRFGRWNLAQSLRRLTFTLLQPDDPYAIHPEQAGPVQPDLPPEIEAYFNARLPPVQSLGWRWLLQQAQRTPPGPLDLDPETVIAFLEEETIEHGHPRSRGPL
;
A
#
# COMPACT_ATOMS: atom_id res chain seq x y z
N MET A 1 -34.71 -7.41 -58.77
CA MET A 1 -34.62 -7.10 -57.32
C MET A 1 -34.97 -8.28 -56.42
N MET A 2 -35.96 -9.13 -56.73
CA MET A 2 -36.35 -10.31 -55.90
C MET A 2 -35.20 -11.23 -55.47
N ARG A 3 -34.23 -11.51 -56.36
CA ARG A 3 -33.08 -12.40 -56.07
C ARG A 3 -32.18 -11.93 -54.93
N ARG A 4 -32.20 -10.63 -54.58
CA ARG A 4 -31.41 -10.08 -53.47
C ARG A 4 -32.12 -10.14 -52.11
N LEU A 5 -33.44 -10.34 -52.10
CA LEU A 5 -34.22 -10.49 -50.86
C LEU A 5 -34.18 -11.91 -50.30
N LEU A 6 -33.98 -12.90 -51.17
CA LEU A 6 -33.89 -14.31 -50.79
C LEU A 6 -32.77 -14.61 -49.77
N PRO A 7 -31.51 -14.16 -49.95
CA PRO A 7 -30.47 -14.41 -48.95
C PRO A 7 -30.74 -13.66 -47.63
N LEU A 8 -31.38 -12.49 -47.68
CA LEU A 8 -31.73 -11.73 -46.48
C LEU A 8 -32.79 -12.45 -45.65
N ALA A 9 -33.83 -12.99 -46.31
CA ALA A 9 -34.86 -13.78 -45.65
C ALA A 9 -34.30 -15.06 -45.03
N ILE A 10 -33.40 -15.75 -45.74
CA ILE A 10 -32.73 -16.96 -45.22
C ILE A 10 -31.84 -16.61 -44.02
N LEU A 11 -31.07 -15.53 -44.10
CA LEU A 11 -30.23 -15.07 -42.99
C LEU A 11 -31.07 -14.76 -41.75
N LEU A 12 -32.20 -14.07 -41.94
CA LEU A 12 -33.08 -13.66 -40.84
C LEU A 12 -33.77 -14.88 -40.21
N ALA A 13 -34.21 -15.84 -41.03
CA ALA A 13 -34.75 -17.11 -40.55
C ALA A 13 -33.70 -17.93 -39.79
N ALA A 14 -32.49 -18.06 -40.33
CA ALA A 14 -31.39 -18.78 -39.68
C ALA A 14 -31.00 -18.15 -38.34
N THR A 15 -30.91 -16.81 -38.29
CA THR A 15 -30.63 -16.08 -37.05
C THR A 15 -31.72 -16.31 -36.00
N THR A 16 -32.99 -16.30 -36.42
CA THR A 16 -34.12 -16.54 -35.52
C THR A 16 -34.07 -17.95 -34.93
N VAL A 17 -33.81 -18.96 -35.76
CA VAL A 17 -33.66 -20.35 -35.32
C VAL A 17 -32.47 -20.49 -34.36
N LEU A 18 -31.35 -19.81 -34.64
CA LEU A 18 -30.18 -19.83 -33.77
C LEU A 18 -30.48 -19.22 -32.39
N VAL A 19 -31.17 -18.07 -32.35
CA VAL A 19 -31.56 -17.42 -31.08
C VAL A 19 -32.48 -18.33 -30.27
N LEU A 20 -33.47 -18.97 -30.89
CA LEU A 20 -34.37 -19.91 -30.22
C LEU A 20 -33.63 -21.15 -29.70
N ALA A 21 -32.69 -21.69 -30.47
CA ALA A 21 -31.87 -22.83 -30.05
C ALA A 21 -30.96 -22.47 -28.86
N VAL A 22 -30.36 -21.28 -28.90
CA VAL A 22 -29.51 -20.78 -27.81
C VAL A 22 -30.33 -20.50 -26.56
N ASP A 23 -31.50 -19.86 -26.67
CA ASP A 23 -32.38 -19.60 -25.51
C ASP A 23 -32.84 -20.90 -24.84
N GLY A 24 -33.27 -21.89 -25.63
CA GLY A 24 -33.63 -23.22 -25.14
C GLY A 24 -32.46 -23.91 -24.43
N PHE A 25 -31.27 -23.86 -25.01
CA PHE A 25 -30.06 -24.43 -24.42
C PHE A 25 -29.66 -23.72 -23.12
N LEU A 26 -29.62 -22.39 -23.09
CA LEU A 26 -29.28 -21.62 -21.89
C LEU A 26 -30.28 -21.90 -20.78
N ARG A 27 -31.58 -21.92 -21.10
CA ARG A 27 -32.62 -22.19 -20.12
C ARG A 27 -32.47 -23.58 -19.51
N GLN A 28 -32.29 -24.60 -20.34
CA GLN A 28 -32.28 -25.99 -19.88
C GLN A 28 -30.95 -26.41 -19.25
N VAL A 29 -29.83 -25.93 -19.77
CA VAL A 29 -28.49 -26.33 -19.30
C VAL A 29 -27.97 -25.44 -18.18
N ILE A 30 -28.39 -24.17 -18.11
CA ILE A 30 -27.88 -23.21 -17.12
C ILE A 30 -28.98 -22.82 -16.13
N VAL A 31 -30.10 -22.28 -16.61
CA VAL A 31 -31.10 -21.66 -15.72
C VAL A 31 -31.79 -22.70 -14.84
N GLU A 32 -32.26 -23.80 -15.43
CA GLU A 32 -32.97 -24.87 -14.72
C GLU A 32 -32.11 -25.54 -13.63
N PRO A 33 -30.87 -25.99 -13.88
CA PRO A 33 -30.04 -26.56 -12.82
C PRO A 33 -29.66 -25.54 -11.76
N LEU A 34 -29.44 -24.26 -12.13
CA LEU A 34 -29.15 -23.23 -11.14
C LEU A 34 -30.35 -22.96 -10.22
N LEU A 35 -31.57 -22.97 -10.78
CA LEU A 35 -32.81 -22.85 -10.02
C LEU A 35 -32.99 -24.06 -9.08
N TYR A 36 -32.71 -25.27 -9.57
CA TYR A 36 -32.78 -26.49 -8.77
C TYR A 36 -31.77 -26.47 -7.62
N VAL A 37 -30.52 -26.07 -7.88
CA VAL A 37 -29.50 -25.90 -6.84
C VAL A 37 -29.94 -24.86 -5.81
N GLY A 38 -30.44 -23.71 -6.25
CA GLY A 38 -30.97 -22.68 -5.35
C GLY A 38 -32.13 -23.19 -4.49
N TRP A 39 -33.06 -23.94 -5.08
CA TRP A 39 -34.17 -24.57 -4.37
C TRP A 39 -33.68 -25.59 -3.34
N VAL A 40 -32.77 -26.49 -3.70
CA VAL A 40 -32.17 -27.48 -2.78
C VAL A 40 -31.48 -26.78 -1.62
N ILE A 41 -30.69 -25.74 -1.88
CA ILE A 41 -30.05 -24.94 -0.83
C ILE A 41 -31.10 -24.33 0.10
N GLY A 42 -32.16 -23.74 -0.45
CA GLY A 42 -33.26 -23.18 0.33
C GLY A 42 -33.95 -24.22 1.21
N VAL A 43 -34.22 -25.41 0.67
CA VAL A 43 -34.79 -26.53 1.43
C VAL A 43 -33.86 -27.00 2.54
N VAL A 44 -32.56 -27.12 2.27
CA VAL A 44 -31.57 -27.54 3.28
C VAL A 44 -31.49 -26.51 4.41
N ILE A 45 -31.40 -25.22 4.07
CA ILE A 45 -31.33 -24.13 5.06
C ILE A 45 -32.60 -24.07 5.92
N THR A 46 -33.78 -24.23 5.32
CA THR A 46 -35.07 -24.20 6.04
C THR A 46 -35.33 -25.47 6.83
N SER A 47 -34.79 -26.61 6.41
CA SER A 47 -34.89 -27.89 7.13
C SER A 47 -33.93 -27.96 8.31
N LEU A 48 -32.87 -27.14 8.34
CA LEU A 48 -31.94 -27.06 9.46
C LEU A 48 -32.61 -26.35 10.65
N PRO A 49 -32.78 -27.02 11.80
CA PRO A 49 -33.28 -26.38 13.00
C PRO A 49 -32.37 -25.21 13.39
N GLN A 50 -32.94 -24.12 13.88
CA GLN A 50 -32.18 -22.95 14.34
C GLN A 50 -31.08 -23.33 15.36
N ALA A 51 -31.30 -24.40 16.14
CA ALA A 51 -30.34 -24.98 17.06
C ALA A 51 -29.02 -25.40 16.40
N VAL A 52 -29.03 -25.85 15.14
CA VAL A 52 -27.80 -26.27 14.43
C VAL A 52 -26.91 -25.07 14.12
N PHE A 53 -27.49 -23.95 13.70
CA PHE A 53 -26.74 -22.70 13.48
C PHE A 53 -26.12 -22.19 14.77
N TRP A 54 -26.88 -22.17 15.87
CA TRP A 54 -26.36 -21.82 17.19
C TRP A 54 -25.29 -22.80 17.67
N GLY A 55 -25.48 -24.11 17.44
CA GLY A 55 -24.51 -25.13 17.78
C GLY A 55 -23.19 -24.95 17.03
N LEU A 56 -23.23 -24.70 15.72
CA LEU A 56 -22.04 -24.41 14.92
C LEU A 56 -21.34 -23.13 15.39
N PHE A 57 -22.11 -22.07 15.66
CA PHE A 57 -21.58 -20.81 16.17
C PHE A 57 -20.89 -20.98 17.53
N LEU A 58 -21.54 -21.66 18.47
CA LEU A 58 -20.98 -21.94 19.79
C LEU A 58 -19.74 -22.84 19.70
N LEU A 59 -19.75 -23.85 18.81
CA LEU A 59 -18.61 -24.72 18.57
C LEU A 59 -17.42 -23.91 18.01
N LEU A 60 -17.66 -23.03 17.05
CA LEU A 60 -16.63 -22.16 16.49
C LEU A 60 -16.06 -21.23 17.56
N ALA A 61 -16.93 -20.58 18.35
CA ALA A 61 -16.54 -19.73 19.46
C ALA A 61 -15.72 -20.49 20.51
N LEU A 62 -16.10 -21.73 20.83
CA LEU A 62 -15.37 -22.60 21.75
C LEU A 62 -13.98 -22.95 21.21
N VAL A 63 -13.87 -23.31 19.93
CA VAL A 63 -12.57 -23.58 19.27
C VAL A 63 -11.68 -22.34 19.30
N LEU A 64 -12.24 -21.16 19.00
CA LEU A 64 -11.53 -19.88 19.10
C LEU A 64 -11.06 -19.59 20.52
N ALA A 65 -11.93 -19.81 21.52
CA ALA A 65 -11.61 -19.63 22.92
C ALA A 65 -10.49 -20.57 23.37
N LEU A 66 -10.59 -21.87 23.04
CA LEU A 66 -9.55 -22.86 23.34
C LEU A 66 -8.23 -22.52 22.65
N ARG A 67 -8.26 -22.09 21.39
CA ARG A 67 -7.06 -21.66 20.65
C ARG A 67 -6.48 -20.37 21.22
N SER A 68 -7.33 -19.48 21.72
CA SER A 68 -6.88 -18.26 22.39
C SER A 68 -6.24 -18.57 23.74
N LEU A 69 -6.74 -19.57 24.46
CA LEU A 69 -6.17 -20.02 25.73
C LEU A 69 -4.89 -20.85 25.52
N SER A 70 -4.82 -21.61 24.43
CA SER A 70 -3.64 -22.39 24.04
C SER A 70 -2.51 -21.54 23.46
N ARG A 71 -2.82 -20.32 23.00
CA ARG A 71 -1.81 -19.26 22.85
C ARG A 71 -1.40 -18.88 24.26
N GLY A 72 -0.48 -19.68 24.81
CA GLY A 72 0.06 -19.53 26.16
C GLY A 72 0.52 -18.10 26.43
N LYS A 73 0.66 -17.80 27.74
CA LYS A 73 1.06 -16.53 28.33
C LYS A 73 1.63 -15.56 27.30
N PRO A 74 1.05 -14.35 27.13
CA PRO A 74 1.65 -13.34 26.26
C PRO A 74 3.15 -13.30 26.57
N PRO A 75 4.02 -13.30 25.53
CA PRO A 75 5.46 -13.32 25.75
C PRO A 75 5.76 -12.30 26.85
N PRO A 76 6.58 -12.68 27.86
CA PRO A 76 6.89 -11.79 28.96
C PRO A 76 7.21 -10.44 28.34
N PRO A 77 6.61 -9.33 28.83
CA PRO A 77 6.87 -8.02 28.26
C PRO A 77 8.37 -7.93 28.13
N LEU A 78 8.86 -7.80 26.89
CA LEU A 78 10.29 -7.63 26.62
C LEU A 78 10.78 -6.66 27.69
N PRO A 79 11.89 -6.95 28.41
CA PRO A 79 12.45 -6.01 29.35
C PRO A 79 12.42 -4.69 28.62
N ARG A 80 11.55 -3.76 29.06
CA ARG A 80 11.65 -2.40 28.56
C ARG A 80 13.10 -2.09 28.87
N PRO A 81 13.97 -1.83 27.87
CA PRO A 81 15.28 -1.34 28.19
C PRO A 81 15.00 -0.24 29.19
N ALA A 82 15.63 -0.31 30.37
CA ALA A 82 15.54 0.76 31.34
C ALA A 82 15.61 2.02 30.50
N ARG A 83 14.54 2.82 30.54
CA ARG A 83 14.55 4.11 29.84
C ARG A 83 15.63 4.88 30.58
N GLU A 84 16.87 4.67 30.17
CA GLU A 84 17.91 5.66 30.29
C GLU A 84 17.35 6.81 29.48
N GLU A 85 16.91 7.81 30.23
CA GLU A 85 16.36 9.08 29.77
C GLU A 85 17.43 9.89 29.05
N PHE A 86 18.08 9.30 28.05
CA PHE A 86 18.93 9.99 27.09
C PHE A 86 18.27 9.93 25.71
N HIS A 87 17.09 10.53 25.61
CA HIS A 87 16.55 10.91 24.30
C HIS A 87 17.13 12.26 23.91
N GLY A 88 18.44 12.28 23.68
CA GLY A 88 19.05 13.36 22.93
C GLY A 88 18.50 13.32 21.49
N PRO A 89 18.27 14.47 20.83
CA PRO A 89 17.89 14.52 19.42
C PRO A 89 18.80 13.63 18.56
N VAL A 90 20.09 13.63 18.85
CA VAL A 90 21.15 12.86 18.18
C VAL A 90 20.91 11.34 18.23
N VAL A 91 20.50 10.79 19.38
CA VAL A 91 20.25 9.34 19.52
C VAL A 91 19.04 8.91 18.68
N THR A 92 18.02 9.77 18.61
CA THR A 92 16.84 9.55 17.76
C THR A 92 17.22 9.54 16.28
N TRP A 93 18.10 10.45 15.86
CA TRP A 93 18.62 10.49 14.49
C TRP A 93 19.49 9.28 14.14
N LEU A 94 20.35 8.83 15.07
CA LEU A 94 21.18 7.63 14.87
C LEU A 94 20.30 6.40 14.62
N HIS A 95 19.25 6.24 15.43
CA HIS A 95 18.32 5.11 15.32
C HIS A 95 17.49 5.17 14.03
N LEU A 96 17.24 6.38 13.50
CA LEU A 96 16.53 6.60 12.23
C LEU A 96 17.44 6.28 11.03
N LEU A 97 18.74 6.61 11.11
CA LEU A 97 19.76 6.23 10.13
C LEU A 97 19.93 4.71 10.04
N GLU A 98 20.05 4.05 11.18
CA GLU A 98 20.27 2.61 11.25
C GLU A 98 19.07 1.81 10.70
N ARG A 99 17.84 2.29 10.96
CA ARG A 99 16.62 1.74 10.35
C ARG A 99 16.49 2.05 8.87
N GLY A 100 17.02 3.18 8.41
CA GLY A 100 17.07 3.58 7.00
C GLY A 100 17.86 2.58 6.15
N LYS A 101 19.00 2.08 6.64
CA LYS A 101 19.86 1.15 5.89
C LYS A 101 19.19 -0.20 5.57
N SER A 102 18.28 -0.68 6.43
CA SER A 102 17.76 -2.05 6.34
C SER A 102 16.43 -2.23 5.58
N ARG A 103 15.63 -1.18 5.37
CA ARG A 103 14.29 -1.32 4.75
C ARG A 103 13.94 -0.15 3.83
N ARG A 104 13.30 -0.45 2.69
CA ARG A 104 12.81 0.54 1.70
C ARG A 104 11.91 1.62 2.32
N PHE A 105 11.04 1.24 3.25
CA PHE A 105 10.20 2.19 3.99
C PHE A 105 11.01 3.10 4.94
N GLY A 106 12.10 2.56 5.53
CA GLY A 106 13.03 3.32 6.35
C GLY A 106 13.74 4.40 5.55
N ARG A 107 14.23 4.07 4.34
CA ARG A 107 14.85 5.03 3.41
C ARG A 107 13.91 6.18 3.04
N TRP A 108 12.64 5.87 2.76
CA TRP A 108 11.63 6.90 2.50
C TRP A 108 11.39 7.81 3.71
N ASN A 109 11.23 7.24 4.92
CA ASN A 109 11.07 8.04 6.14
C ASN A 109 12.28 8.94 6.41
N LEU A 110 13.48 8.45 6.12
CA LEU A 110 14.72 9.21 6.25
C LEU A 110 14.76 10.36 5.24
N ALA A 111 14.41 10.11 3.97
CA ALA A 111 14.30 11.15 2.94
C ALA A 111 13.31 12.26 3.32
N GLN A 112 12.14 11.89 3.86
CA GLN A 112 11.15 12.86 4.33
C GLN A 112 11.61 13.64 5.57
N SER A 113 12.33 12.99 6.48
CA SER A 113 12.88 13.63 7.68
C SER A 113 13.99 14.62 7.34
N LEU A 114 14.88 14.26 6.40
CA LEU A 114 15.91 15.16 5.87
C LEU A 114 15.27 16.36 5.16
N ARG A 115 14.29 16.12 4.27
CA ARG A 115 13.56 17.19 3.57
C ARG A 115 13.01 18.23 4.55
N ARG A 116 12.33 17.78 5.62
CA ARG A 116 11.79 18.67 6.66
C ARG A 116 12.88 19.51 7.34
N LEU A 117 14.03 18.89 7.62
CA LEU A 117 15.15 19.57 8.26
C LEU A 117 15.76 20.63 7.34
N THR A 118 15.96 20.29 6.06
CA THR A 118 16.42 21.24 5.04
C THR A 118 15.47 22.44 4.92
N PHE A 119 14.15 22.23 4.85
CA PHE A 119 13.17 23.34 4.82
C PHE A 119 13.22 24.21 6.07
N THR A 120 13.37 23.59 7.25
CA THR A 120 13.46 24.33 8.52
C THR A 120 14.73 25.20 8.59
N LEU A 121 15.84 24.75 7.99
CA LEU A 121 17.11 25.48 7.99
C LEU A 121 17.16 26.58 6.91
N LEU A 122 16.61 26.32 5.72
CA LEU A 122 16.68 27.26 4.60
C LEU A 122 15.65 28.39 4.70
N GLN A 123 14.51 28.19 5.38
CA GLN A 123 13.44 29.21 5.47
C GLN A 123 12.93 29.35 6.92
N PRO A 124 13.72 29.93 7.83
CA PRO A 124 13.35 30.05 9.25
C PRO A 124 12.11 30.93 9.49
N ASP A 125 11.87 31.90 8.59
CA ASP A 125 10.84 32.93 8.74
C ASP A 125 9.51 32.57 8.06
N ASP A 126 9.42 31.41 7.38
CA ASP A 126 8.19 31.01 6.69
C ASP A 126 7.33 30.08 7.58
N PRO A 127 6.17 30.54 8.10
CA PRO A 127 5.27 29.72 8.90
C PRO A 127 4.64 28.54 8.12
N TYR A 128 4.76 28.52 6.79
CA TYR A 128 4.29 27.41 5.96
C TYR A 128 5.33 26.28 5.77
N ALA A 129 6.56 26.45 6.27
CA ALA A 129 7.62 25.42 6.22
C ALA A 129 7.28 24.11 6.96
N ILE A 130 6.22 24.13 7.80
CA ILE A 130 5.77 22.99 8.60
C ILE A 130 5.02 21.94 7.76
N HIS A 131 4.51 22.32 6.58
CA HIS A 131 3.79 21.42 5.67
C HIS A 131 4.55 21.21 4.36
N PRO A 132 5.56 20.31 4.32
CA PRO A 132 6.40 20.07 3.14
C PRO A 132 5.64 19.51 1.94
N GLU A 133 4.39 19.05 2.12
CA GLU A 133 3.50 18.59 1.04
C GLU A 133 2.83 19.74 0.28
N GLN A 134 2.78 20.93 0.88
CA GLN A 134 2.18 22.15 0.30
C GLN A 134 3.23 23.18 -0.11
N ALA A 135 4.44 23.07 0.42
CA ALA A 135 5.60 23.79 -0.11
C ALA A 135 5.80 23.38 -1.57
N GLY A 136 5.82 24.37 -2.47
CA GLY A 136 6.08 24.18 -3.89
C GLY A 136 7.41 23.47 -4.16
N PRO A 137 7.76 23.24 -5.44
CA PRO A 137 9.08 22.69 -5.80
C PRO A 137 10.18 23.48 -5.08
N VAL A 138 11.08 22.76 -4.42
CA VAL A 138 12.27 23.33 -3.77
C VAL A 138 13.08 24.03 -4.87
N GLN A 139 13.09 25.36 -4.87
CA GLN A 139 14.11 26.16 -5.56
C GLN A 139 14.97 26.75 -4.46
N PRO A 140 16.16 26.18 -4.24
CA PRO A 140 17.33 26.63 -4.99
C PRO A 140 18.24 25.47 -5.47
N ASP A 141 18.95 25.66 -6.58
CA ASP A 141 20.15 24.97 -7.13
C ASP A 141 20.54 23.52 -6.71
N LEU A 142 19.59 22.67 -6.32
CA LEU A 142 19.87 21.32 -5.88
C LEU A 142 20.24 20.41 -7.07
N PRO A 143 21.29 19.58 -6.97
CA PRO A 143 21.61 18.58 -7.98
C PRO A 143 20.39 17.69 -8.31
N PRO A 144 20.18 17.35 -9.59
CA PRO A 144 18.97 16.65 -10.07
C PRO A 144 18.78 15.27 -9.42
N GLU A 145 19.86 14.68 -8.92
CA GLU A 145 19.88 13.40 -8.22
C GLU A 145 19.23 13.49 -6.83
N ILE A 146 19.41 14.62 -6.14
CA ILE A 146 18.87 14.86 -4.80
C ILE A 146 17.41 15.29 -4.90
N GLU A 147 17.04 16.06 -5.92
CA GLU A 147 15.64 16.35 -6.23
C GLU A 147 14.84 15.07 -6.49
N ALA A 148 15.41 14.13 -7.25
CA ALA A 148 14.79 12.83 -7.52
C ALA A 148 14.63 12.00 -6.24
N TYR A 149 15.60 12.07 -5.31
CA TYR A 149 15.53 11.41 -4.00
C TYR A 149 14.42 12.01 -3.12
N PHE A 150 14.31 13.34 -3.01
CA PHE A 150 13.29 14.01 -2.19
C PHE A 150 11.88 13.92 -2.78
N ASN A 151 11.75 13.80 -4.10
CA ASN A 151 10.47 13.63 -4.78
C ASN A 151 10.07 12.17 -4.97
N ALA A 152 10.88 11.22 -4.49
CA ALA A 152 10.57 9.80 -4.56
C ALA A 152 9.31 9.49 -3.73
N ARG A 153 8.18 9.30 -4.42
CA ARG A 153 6.94 8.82 -3.81
C ARG A 153 7.07 7.34 -3.46
N LEU A 154 6.56 6.94 -2.30
CA LEU A 154 6.30 5.53 -2.05
C LEU A 154 5.38 5.01 -3.16
N PRO A 155 5.68 3.87 -3.80
CA PRO A 155 4.72 3.25 -4.70
C PRO A 155 3.42 3.02 -3.91
N PRO A 156 2.24 3.30 -4.50
CA PRO A 156 0.98 3.08 -3.83
C PRO A 156 0.95 1.65 -3.29
N VAL A 157 0.59 1.50 -2.01
CA VAL A 157 0.32 0.19 -1.40
C VAL A 157 -0.95 -0.33 -2.06
N GLN A 158 -0.83 -0.79 -3.30
CA GLN A 158 -1.93 -1.38 -4.04
C GLN A 158 -2.35 -2.63 -3.29
N SER A 159 -3.62 -2.64 -2.91
CA SER A 159 -4.35 -3.71 -2.22
C SER A 159 -3.82 -5.09 -2.58
N LEU A 160 -3.52 -5.89 -1.54
CA LEU A 160 -3.04 -7.28 -1.62
C LEU A 160 -3.87 -8.13 -2.59
N GLY A 161 -3.49 -8.12 -3.87
CA GLY A 161 -4.00 -9.01 -4.89
C GLY A 161 -2.96 -10.07 -5.21
N TRP A 162 -3.38 -11.32 -5.35
CA TRP A 162 -2.56 -12.47 -5.73
C TRP A 162 -1.70 -12.24 -7.00
N ARG A 163 -2.08 -11.28 -7.87
CA ARG A 163 -1.32 -10.87 -9.05
C ARG A 163 0.01 -10.18 -8.74
N TRP A 164 0.16 -9.53 -7.58
CA TRP A 164 1.40 -8.86 -7.17
C TRP A 164 2.52 -9.86 -6.83
N LEU A 165 2.18 -11.01 -6.26
CA LEU A 165 3.14 -12.07 -5.91
C LEU A 165 3.87 -12.61 -7.16
N LEU A 166 3.22 -12.60 -8.32
CA LEU A 166 3.77 -13.06 -9.59
C LEU A 166 4.65 -12.01 -10.29
N GLN A 167 4.48 -10.72 -9.99
CA GLN A 167 5.29 -9.64 -10.58
C GLN A 167 6.56 -9.32 -9.80
N GLN A 168 6.63 -9.67 -8.52
CA GLN A 168 7.80 -9.37 -7.68
C GLN A 168 9.06 -10.18 -8.06
N ALA A 169 8.91 -11.26 -8.82
CA ALA A 169 10.04 -12.07 -9.31
C ALA A 169 10.77 -11.47 -10.52
N GLN A 170 10.25 -10.40 -11.14
CA GLN A 170 10.84 -9.80 -12.33
C GLN A 170 11.32 -8.38 -12.04
N ARG A 171 12.59 -8.28 -11.63
CA ARG A 171 13.49 -7.13 -11.76
C ARG A 171 12.99 -5.82 -11.12
N THR A 172 13.47 -5.52 -9.92
CA THR A 172 13.48 -4.13 -9.42
C THR A 172 14.73 -3.45 -10.01
N PRO A 173 14.62 -2.55 -11.00
CA PRO A 173 15.73 -1.67 -11.35
C PRO A 173 16.09 -0.80 -10.13
N PRO A 174 17.36 -0.36 -9.98
CA PRO A 174 17.76 0.54 -8.91
C PRO A 174 16.89 1.79 -8.98
N GLY A 175 16.09 2.00 -7.93
CA GLY A 175 15.18 3.12 -7.85
C GLY A 175 15.92 4.35 -7.34
N PRO A 176 15.36 5.56 -7.52
CA PRO A 176 15.95 6.79 -6.98
C PRO A 176 16.14 6.80 -5.45
N LEU A 177 15.57 5.83 -4.72
CA LEU A 177 15.75 5.58 -3.28
C LEU A 177 16.97 4.69 -2.94
N ASP A 178 17.74 4.27 -3.93
CA ASP A 178 18.97 3.49 -3.75
C ASP A 178 20.23 4.36 -3.67
N LEU A 179 20.08 5.70 -3.73
CA LEU A 179 21.13 6.65 -3.40
C LEU A 179 21.62 6.43 -1.96
N ASP A 180 22.94 6.38 -1.78
CA ASP A 180 23.57 6.19 -0.48
C ASP A 180 23.30 7.43 0.38
N PRO A 181 22.69 7.30 1.57
CA PRO A 181 22.43 8.43 2.46
C PRO A 181 23.69 9.23 2.82
N GLU A 182 24.87 8.61 2.77
CA GLU A 182 26.15 9.27 3.07
C GLU A 182 26.49 10.37 2.03
N THR A 183 26.14 10.18 0.75
CA THR A 183 26.32 11.20 -0.30
C THR A 183 25.43 12.42 -0.09
N VAL A 184 24.19 12.21 0.36
CA VAL A 184 23.24 13.31 0.63
C VAL A 184 23.67 14.14 1.84
N ILE A 185 24.23 13.49 2.86
CA ILE A 185 24.73 14.17 4.06
C ILE A 185 25.96 15.02 3.73
N ALA A 186 26.89 14.50 2.94
CA ALA A 186 28.10 15.23 2.53
C ALA A 186 27.75 16.52 1.75
N PHE A 187 26.78 16.43 0.83
CA PHE A 187 26.31 17.60 0.08
C PHE A 187 25.67 18.66 0.98
N LEU A 188 24.80 18.25 1.91
CA LEU A 188 24.18 19.18 2.85
C LEU A 188 25.20 19.85 3.78
N GLU A 189 26.26 19.13 4.18
CA GLU A 189 27.34 19.70 5.00
C GLU A 189 28.13 20.75 4.21
N GLU A 190 28.49 20.48 2.96
CA GLU A 190 29.20 21.40 2.08
C GLU A 190 28.40 22.69 1.83
N GLU A 191 27.10 22.57 1.52
CA GLU A 191 26.26 23.73 1.25
C GLU A 191 25.94 24.56 2.50
N THR A 192 25.82 23.90 3.67
CA THR A 192 25.63 24.61 4.95
C THR A 192 26.90 25.37 5.36
N ILE A 193 28.09 24.84 5.04
CA ILE A 193 29.37 25.51 5.30
C ILE A 193 29.57 26.68 4.33
N GLU A 194 29.21 26.51 3.06
CA GLU A 194 29.36 27.54 2.03
C GLU A 194 28.39 28.73 2.23
N HIS A 195 27.16 28.48 2.71
CA HIS A 195 26.15 29.51 2.95
C HIS A 195 26.08 30.01 4.42
N GLY A 196 26.90 29.47 5.33
CA GLY A 196 26.71 29.60 6.78
C GLY A 196 27.85 30.22 7.61
N HIS A 197 28.25 31.48 7.38
CA HIS A 197 28.54 32.49 8.45
C HIS A 197 28.94 33.86 7.85
N PRO A 198 28.40 35.00 8.34
CA PRO A 198 28.91 35.56 9.59
C PRO A 198 27.81 36.15 10.49
N ARG A 199 27.34 35.41 11.51
CA ARG A 199 26.83 36.06 12.72
C ARG A 199 28.01 36.58 13.55
N SER A 200 28.13 37.90 13.55
CA SER A 200 29.00 38.73 14.36
C SER A 200 28.86 38.42 15.86
N ARG A 201 29.98 38.05 16.50
CA ARG A 201 30.16 38.31 17.94
C ARG A 201 30.41 39.80 18.09
N GLY A 202 29.41 40.54 18.55
CA GLY A 202 29.64 41.87 19.13
C GLY A 202 30.32 41.70 20.50
N PRO A 203 31.41 42.43 20.80
CA PRO A 203 31.95 42.47 22.15
C PRO A 203 31.03 43.32 23.04
N LEU A 204 30.65 42.76 24.19
CA LEU A 204 30.22 43.51 25.36
C LEU A 204 31.44 44.03 26.11
#